data_AF-A0AA38FG13-F1
#
_entry.id   AF-A0AA38FG13-F1
#
_cell.length_a   1.000
_cell.length_b   1.000
_cell.length_c   1.000
_cell.angle_alpha   90.00
_cell.angle_beta   90.00
_cell.angle_gamma   90.00
#
_symmetry.space_group_name_H-M   'P 1'
#
loop_
_entity.id
_entity.type
_entity.pdbx_description
1 polymer ?
#
loop_
_entity_poly.entity_id
_entity_poly.type
_entity_poly.pdbx_seq_one_letter_code
_entity_poly.pdbx_strand_id
1 'polypeptide(L)'
;MPDEILAKGMALYSQSERQALVKACISRDWSKAIRILNSIVEQSGSVQDICNRAFCYSKLELHKHVLKDCDKSLELDPYNLQACILK
;
A
#
# COMPACT_ATOMS: atom_id res chain seq x y z
N MET A 1 -4.01 -21.76 -21.92
CA MET A 1 -5.03 -21.84 -20.85
C MET A 1 -5.42 -20.42 -20.47
N PRO A 2 -6.71 -20.09 -20.29
CA PRO A 2 -7.19 -18.72 -20.02
C PRO A 2 -6.55 -18.06 -18.79
N ASP A 3 -6.24 -18.86 -17.76
CA ASP A 3 -5.71 -18.39 -16.48
C ASP A 3 -4.33 -17.73 -16.59
N GLU A 4 -3.50 -18.15 -17.55
CA GLU A 4 -2.16 -17.58 -17.75
C GLU A 4 -2.22 -16.18 -18.39
N ILE A 5 -3.22 -15.93 -19.24
CA ILE A 5 -3.46 -14.62 -19.86
C ILE A 5 -4.00 -13.64 -18.81
N LEU A 6 -4.93 -14.10 -17.97
CA LEU A 6 -5.47 -13.30 -16.88
C LEU A 6 -4.38 -12.94 -15.86
N ALA A 7 -3.54 -13.90 -15.46
CA ALA A 7 -2.43 -13.66 -14.53
C ALA A 7 -1.40 -12.66 -15.09
N LYS A 8 -1.04 -12.77 -16.39
CA LYS A 8 -0.16 -11.78 -17.05
C LYS A 8 -0.80 -10.39 -17.11
N GLY A 9 -2.11 -10.32 -17.36
CA GLY A 9 -2.86 -9.06 -17.34
C GLY A 9 -2.84 -8.38 -15.96
N MET A 10 -3.10 -9.15 -14.89
CA MET A 10 -3.05 -8.65 -13.51
C MET A 10 -1.62 -8.23 -13.09
N ALA A 11 -0.60 -8.96 -13.54
CA ALA A 11 0.79 -8.61 -13.28
C ALA A 11 1.20 -7.31 -13.97
N LEU A 12 0.82 -7.12 -15.24
CA LEU A 12 1.04 -5.86 -15.98
C LEU A 12 0.31 -4.69 -15.32
N TYR A 13 -0.93 -4.91 -14.88
CA TYR A 13 -1.72 -3.93 -14.16
C TYR A 13 -1.03 -3.52 -12.84
N SER A 14 -0.65 -4.51 -12.02
CA SER A 14 0.07 -4.30 -10.77
C SER A 14 1.39 -3.55 -10.98
N GLN A 15 2.13 -3.86 -12.07
CA GLN A 15 3.36 -3.18 -12.41
C GLN A 15 3.12 -1.70 -12.77
N SER A 16 2.06 -1.41 -13.51
CA SER A 16 1.67 -0.03 -13.84
C SER A 16 1.24 0.76 -12.61
N GLU A 17 0.51 0.14 -11.68
CA GLU A 17 0.10 0.76 -10.41
C GLU A 17 1.32 1.09 -9.55
N ARG A 18 2.29 0.18 -9.43
CA ARG A 18 3.53 0.44 -8.67
C ARG A 18 4.34 1.58 -9.28
N GLN A 19 4.41 1.71 -10.60
CA GLN A 19 5.05 2.87 -11.24
C GLN A 19 4.31 4.18 -10.93
N ALA A 20 2.97 4.16 -10.99
CA ALA A 20 2.15 5.33 -10.66
C ALA A 20 2.28 5.72 -9.18
N LEU A 21 2.40 4.74 -8.27
CA LEU A 21 2.63 4.95 -6.85
C LEU A 21 3.94 5.68 -6.60
N VAL A 22 5.05 5.21 -7.20
CA VAL A 22 6.36 5.86 -7.05
C VAL A 22 6.29 7.32 -7.50
N LYS A 23 5.65 7.58 -8.65
CA LYS A 23 5.47 8.94 -9.14
C LYS A 23 4.66 9.82 -8.18
N ALA A 24 3.57 9.29 -7.62
CA ALA A 24 2.74 10.01 -6.65
C ALA A 24 3.50 10.33 -5.36
N CYS A 25 4.31 9.38 -4.86
CA CYS A 25 5.16 9.59 -3.69
C CYS A 25 6.24 10.65 -3.94
N ILE A 26 6.90 10.63 -5.11
CA ILE A 26 7.90 11.63 -5.49
C ILE A 26 7.26 13.02 -5.60
N SER A 27 6.06 13.11 -6.17
CA SER A 27 5.31 14.38 -6.24
C SER A 27 4.63 14.77 -4.93
N ARG A 28 4.77 13.99 -3.86
CA ARG A 28 4.08 14.16 -2.56
C ARG A 28 2.55 14.24 -2.67
N ASP A 29 1.99 13.62 -3.70
CA ASP A 29 0.55 13.50 -3.87
C ASP A 29 0.06 12.29 -3.06
N TRP A 30 0.00 12.48 -1.75
CA TRP A 30 -0.33 11.41 -0.78
C TRP A 30 -1.74 10.88 -0.97
N SER A 31 -2.70 11.75 -1.32
CA SER A 31 -4.09 11.34 -1.61
C SER A 31 -4.15 10.38 -2.79
N LYS A 32 -3.39 10.65 -3.86
CA LYS A 32 -3.30 9.74 -5.00
C LYS A 32 -2.55 8.45 -4.66
N ALA A 33 -1.46 8.55 -3.90
CA ALA A 33 -0.70 7.39 -3.44
C ALA A 33 -1.59 6.43 -2.63
N ILE A 34 -2.42 6.96 -1.71
CA ILE A 34 -3.39 6.17 -0.91
C ILE A 34 -4.38 5.43 -1.81
N ARG A 35 -4.94 6.11 -2.83
CA ARG A 35 -5.90 5.48 -3.76
C ARG A 35 -5.28 4.29 -4.50
N ILE A 36 -4.04 4.44 -4.95
CA ILE A 36 -3.30 3.36 -5.62
C ILE A 36 -3.01 2.23 -4.64
N LEU A 37 -2.54 2.56 -3.43
CA LEU A 37 -2.27 1.57 -2.38
C LEU A 37 -3.52 0.82 -1.93
N ASN A 38 -4.70 1.43 -1.91
CA ASN A 38 -5.95 0.71 -1.65
C ASN A 38 -6.19 -0.40 -2.66
N SER A 39 -6.05 -0.10 -3.96
CA SER A 39 -6.20 -1.09 -5.03
C SER A 39 -5.18 -2.23 -4.91
N ILE A 40 -3.91 -1.89 -4.66
CA ILE A 40 -2.83 -2.87 -4.47
C ILE A 40 -3.13 -3.77 -3.26
N VAL A 41 -3.53 -3.17 -2.13
CA VAL A 41 -3.80 -3.90 -0.89
C VAL A 41 -4.97 -4.87 -1.03
N GLU A 42 -6.03 -4.48 -1.74
CA GLU A 42 -7.21 -5.32 -1.98
C GLU A 42 -6.93 -6.52 -2.90
N GLN A 43 -6.00 -6.38 -3.85
CA GLN A 43 -5.70 -7.44 -4.82
C GLN A 43 -4.57 -8.37 -4.36
N SER A 44 -3.46 -7.81 -3.90
CA SER A 44 -2.23 -8.57 -3.61
C SER A 44 -1.29 -7.83 -2.63
N GLY A 45 -1.87 -7.13 -1.66
CA GLY A 45 -1.13 -6.32 -0.70
C GLY A 45 -0.12 -7.09 0.12
N SER A 46 1.12 -6.63 0.13
CA SER A 46 2.10 -7.04 1.13
C SER A 46 1.95 -6.23 2.41
N VAL A 47 2.54 -6.70 3.51
CA VAL A 47 2.65 -5.93 4.76
C VAL A 47 3.32 -4.57 4.49
N GLN A 48 4.31 -4.54 3.59
CA GLN A 48 4.97 -3.29 3.19
C GLN A 48 4.01 -2.30 2.50
N ASP A 49 3.08 -2.78 1.66
CA ASP A 49 2.09 -1.91 1.02
C ASP A 49 1.13 -1.29 2.05
N ILE A 50 0.76 -2.05 3.09
CA ILE A 50 -0.03 -1.55 4.23
C ILE A 50 0.76 -0.48 5.00
N CYS A 51 2.04 -0.71 5.30
CA CYS A 51 2.89 0.28 5.95
C CYS A 51 3.08 1.54 5.11
N ASN A 52 3.23 1.39 3.79
CA ASN A 52 3.33 2.52 2.87
C ASN A 52 2.03 3.35 2.87
N ARG A 53 0.87 2.69 3.01
CA ARG A 53 -0.41 3.37 3.13
C ARG A 53 -0.54 4.11 4.46
N ALA A 54 -0.14 3.49 5.56
CA ALA A 54 -0.04 4.14 6.88
C ALA A 54 0.85 5.40 6.83
N PHE A 55 2.01 5.31 6.16
CA PHE A 55 2.89 6.46 5.97
C PHE A 55 2.22 7.59 5.18
N CYS A 56 1.51 7.26 4.09
CA CYS A 56 0.78 8.28 3.33
C CYS A 56 -0.34 8.94 4.16
N TYR A 57 -1.05 8.16 4.97
CA TYR A 57 -2.04 8.71 5.91
C TYR A 57 -1.40 9.64 6.95
N SER A 58 -0.19 9.33 7.44
CA SER A 58 0.50 10.20 8.40
C SER A 58 0.90 11.54 7.79
N LYS A 59 1.28 11.57 6.51
CA LYS A 59 1.54 12.82 5.77
C LYS A 59 0.32 13.71 5.58
N LEU A 60 -0.88 13.17 5.74
CA LEU A 60 -2.15 13.90 5.70
C LEU A 60 -2.78 14.07 7.09
N GLU A 61 -2.06 13.74 8.16
CA GLU A 61 -2.53 13.84 9.55
C GLU A 61 -3.80 13.01 9.83
N LEU A 62 -4.00 11.94 9.06
CA LEU A 62 -5.14 11.02 9.18
C LEU A 62 -4.87 9.93 10.22
N HIS A 63 -4.57 10.32 11.46
CA HIS A 63 -4.05 9.45 12.51
C HIS A 63 -4.87 8.17 12.77
N LYS A 64 -6.21 8.24 12.69
CA LYS A 64 -7.08 7.06 12.85
C LYS A 64 -6.78 5.96 11.81
N HIS A 65 -6.48 6.35 10.58
CA HIS A 65 -6.15 5.42 9.50
C HIS A 65 -4.73 4.87 9.66
N VAL A 66 -3.80 5.70 10.14
CA VAL A 66 -2.44 5.25 10.49
C VAL A 66 -2.49 4.12 11.52
N LEU A 67 -3.19 4.32 12.63
CA LEU A 67 -3.33 3.30 13.69
C LEU A 67 -3.92 2.01 13.15
N LYS A 68 -5.00 2.11 12.35
CA LYS A 68 -5.66 0.95 11.75
C LYS A 68 -4.70 0.14 10.86
N ASP A 69 -3.92 0.81 10.01
CA ASP A 69 -2.97 0.12 9.13
C ASP A 69 -1.76 -0.43 9.91
N CYS A 70 -1.30 0.25 10.96
CA CYS A 70 -0.25 -0.27 11.83
C CYS A 70 -0.71 -1.52 12.59
N ASP A 71 -1.93 -1.51 13.15
CA ASP A 71 -2.49 -2.68 13.84
C ASP A 71 -2.65 -3.85 12.86
N LYS A 72 -3.17 -3.60 11.65
CA LYS A 72 -3.26 -4.63 10.61
C LYS A 72 -1.89 -5.18 10.21
N SER A 73 -0.87 -4.32 10.11
CA SER A 73 0.49 -4.74 9.81
C SER A 73 1.05 -5.64 10.91
N LEU A 74 0.84 -5.30 12.18
CA LEU A 74 1.32 -6.09 13.33
C LEU A 74 0.58 -7.42 13.48
N GLU A 75 -0.71 -7.48 13.11
CA GLU A 75 -1.45 -8.75 13.03
C GLU A 75 -0.86 -9.72 12.00
N LEU A 76 -0.37 -9.18 10.87
CA LEU A 76 0.19 -9.98 9.77
C LEU A 76 1.66 -10.33 9.99
N ASP A 77 2.44 -9.39 10.52
CA ASP A 77 3.84 -9.57 10.90
C ASP A 77 4.12 -8.84 12.22
N PRO A 78 4.08 -9.59 13.35
CA PRO A 78 4.32 -9.02 14.67
C PRO A 78 5.71 -8.41 14.87
N TYR A 79 6.68 -8.74 14.00
CA TYR A 79 8.05 -8.22 14.10
C TYR A 79 8.29 -7.02 13.18
N ASN A 80 7.27 -6.51 12.50
CA ASN A 80 7.42 -5.37 11.61
C ASN A 80 7.62 -4.06 12.38
N LEU A 81 8.90 -3.69 12.57
CA LEU A 81 9.32 -2.46 13.24
C LEU A 81 8.78 -1.19 12.58
N GLN A 82 8.49 -1.21 11.27
CA GLN A 82 7.99 -0.02 10.56
C GLN A 82 6.60 0.39 11.04
N ALA A 83 5.75 -0.58 11.40
CA ALA A 83 4.43 -0.31 11.97
C ALA A 83 4.53 0.37 13.35
N CYS A 84 5.56 0.01 14.14
CA CYS A 84 5.82 0.63 15.44
C CYS A 84 6.32 2.07 15.33
N ILE A 85 7.04 2.42 14.27
CA ILE A 85 7.59 3.78 14.07
C ILE A 85 6.49 4.79 13.69
N LEU A 86 5.42 4.34 13.04
CA LEU A 86 4.34 5.20 12.55
C LEU A 86 3.19 5.36 13.57
N LYS A 87 3.17 4.54 14.62
CA LYS A 87 2.16 4.56 15.68
C LYS A 87 2.46 5.68 16.69
#